data_AF-A0A7C6XR10-F1
#
_entry.id   AF-A0A7C6XR10-F1
#
_cell.length_a   1.000
_cell.length_b   1.000
_cell.length_c   1.000
_cell.angle_alpha   90.00
_cell.angle_beta   90.00
_cell.angle_gamma   90.00
#
_symmetry.space_group_name_H-M   'P 1'
#
loop_
_entity.id
_entity.type
_entity.pdbx_description
1 polymer ?
#
loop_
_entity_poly.entity_id
_entity_poly.type
_entity_poly.pdbx_seq_one_letter_code
_entity_poly.pdbx_strand_id
1 'polypeptide(L)'
;MTGQTASSTRKTDTASNAWTDTESADAKNPPRLLTVGHSNRELDEFIDLLTNTGTEVVVDVRRLPGSNRNPQFNADTLEADLAGVG
;
A
#
# COMPACT_ATOMS: atom_id res chain seq x y z
N MET A 1 -7.62 -17.37 -46.70
CA MET A 1 -7.74 -16.20 -45.81
C MET A 1 -7.73 -16.69 -44.37
N THR A 2 -6.61 -16.53 -43.65
CA THR A 2 -6.57 -16.79 -42.20
C THR A 2 -5.62 -15.75 -41.60
N GLY A 3 -6.16 -14.92 -40.70
CA GLY A 3 -5.52 -13.70 -40.20
C GLY A 3 -4.36 -13.95 -39.25
N GLN A 4 -3.34 -13.09 -39.34
CA GLN A 4 -2.30 -12.95 -38.32
C GLN A 4 -2.77 -11.93 -37.27
N THR A 5 -2.93 -12.39 -36.02
CA THR A 5 -3.08 -11.51 -34.85
C THR A 5 -1.69 -11.23 -34.27
N ALA A 6 -1.16 -10.04 -34.56
CA ALA A 6 0.05 -9.55 -33.92
C ALA A 6 -0.25 -9.18 -32.47
N SER A 7 0.18 -10.00 -31.51
CA SER A 7 0.14 -9.67 -30.09
C SER A 7 1.35 -8.78 -29.76
N SER A 8 1.07 -7.52 -29.43
CA SER A 8 2.05 -6.50 -29.06
C SER A 8 2.57 -6.74 -27.64
N THR A 9 3.80 -7.24 -27.51
CA THR A 9 4.48 -7.41 -26.22
C THR A 9 4.99 -6.06 -25.73
N ARG A 10 4.49 -5.60 -24.58
CA ARG A 10 5.02 -4.42 -23.87
C ARG A 10 6.48 -4.66 -23.50
N LYS A 11 7.38 -3.84 -24.06
CA LYS A 11 8.75 -3.67 -23.55
C LYS A 11 8.68 -2.91 -22.23
N THR A 12 9.18 -3.50 -21.15
CA THR A 12 9.53 -2.77 -19.94
C THR A 12 11.00 -2.42 -20.04
N ASP A 13 11.29 -1.15 -20.32
CA ASP A 13 12.65 -0.61 -20.22
C ASP A 13 13.13 -0.72 -18.76
N THR A 14 14.16 -1.53 -18.58
CA THR A 14 14.86 -1.73 -17.30
C THR A 14 15.75 -0.52 -17.05
N ALA A 15 15.31 0.41 -16.20
CA ALA A 15 16.21 1.38 -15.58
C ALA A 15 17.01 0.66 -14.48
N SER A 16 18.31 0.49 -14.73
CA SER A 16 19.25 -0.09 -13.78
C SER A 16 19.58 0.93 -12.69
N ASN A 17 18.99 0.78 -11.52
CA ASN A 17 19.42 1.49 -10.31
C ASN A 17 19.87 0.45 -9.31
N ALA A 18 21.20 0.26 -9.21
CA ALA A 18 21.85 -0.70 -8.33
C ALA A 18 21.65 -0.30 -6.86
N TRP A 19 20.71 -0.98 -6.19
CA TRP A 19 20.67 -1.17 -4.75
C TRP A 19 20.64 -2.68 -4.57
N THR A 20 21.79 -3.30 -4.32
CA THR A 20 21.87 -4.75 -4.11
C THR A 20 21.49 -5.04 -2.67
N ASP A 21 20.20 -5.23 -2.42
CA ASP A 21 19.77 -5.93 -1.22
C ASP A 21 20.13 -7.41 -1.36
N THR A 22 20.67 -7.98 -0.29
CA THR A 22 21.03 -9.41 -0.21
C THR A 22 19.80 -10.24 -0.57
N GLU A 23 19.91 -11.10 -1.59
CA GLU A 23 18.80 -11.90 -2.11
C GLU A 23 18.18 -12.76 -1.00
N SER A 24 17.13 -12.24 -0.37
CA SER A 24 16.29 -12.96 0.57
C SER A 24 15.41 -13.93 -0.22
N ALA A 25 15.15 -15.12 0.31
CA ALA A 25 14.44 -16.21 -0.39
C ALA A 25 13.02 -15.85 -0.90
N ASP A 26 12.48 -14.71 -0.45
CA ASP A 26 11.24 -14.07 -0.90
C ASP A 26 11.38 -13.20 -2.17
N ALA A 27 12.55 -13.21 -2.85
CA ALA A 27 12.81 -12.45 -4.07
C ALA A 27 11.81 -12.68 -5.23
N LYS A 28 10.94 -13.70 -5.11
CA LYS A 28 9.88 -13.98 -6.07
C LYS A 28 8.66 -13.06 -5.95
N ASN A 29 8.51 -12.34 -4.83
CA ASN A 29 7.45 -11.34 -4.66
C ASN A 29 8.02 -10.09 -3.95
N PRO A 30 8.39 -9.03 -4.69
CA PRO A 30 8.90 -7.82 -4.05
C PRO A 30 7.86 -7.28 -3.05
N PRO A 31 8.31 -6.64 -1.95
CA PRO A 31 7.40 -6.08 -0.95
C PRO A 31 6.40 -5.15 -1.62
N ARG A 32 5.12 -5.35 -1.34
CA ARG A 32 4.03 -4.59 -1.95
C ARG A 32 3.83 -3.29 -1.19
N LEU A 33 4.17 -2.17 -1.81
CA LEU A 33 3.83 -0.85 -1.30
C LEU A 33 2.43 -0.45 -1.79
N LEU A 34 1.52 -0.22 -0.86
CA LEU A 34 0.16 0.25 -1.14
C LEU A 34 0.00 1.68 -0.63
N THR A 35 -0.69 2.52 -1.40
CA THR A 35 -1.09 3.85 -0.96
C THR A 35 -2.58 3.84 -0.66
N VAL A 36 -2.96 4.35 0.51
CA VAL A 36 -4.35 4.49 0.92
C VAL A 36 -4.58 5.92 1.42
N GLY A 37 -5.72 6.50 1.04
CA GLY A 37 -6.20 7.76 1.61
C GLY A 37 -7.47 7.51 2.43
N HIS A 38 -7.54 8.11 3.63
CA HIS A 38 -8.66 7.92 4.55
C HIS A 38 -9.96 8.64 4.11
N SER A 39 -9.88 9.65 3.24
CA SER A 39 -11.05 10.46 2.82
C SER A 39 -11.90 10.91 4.02
N ASN A 40 -13.23 10.89 3.92
CA ASN A 40 -14.17 10.98 5.04
C ASN A 40 -14.72 9.60 5.44
N ARG A 41 -13.96 8.51 5.23
CA ARG A 41 -14.42 7.17 5.62
C ARG A 41 -14.51 7.07 7.13
N GLU A 42 -15.39 6.20 7.59
CA GLU A 42 -15.39 5.77 8.98
C GLU A 42 -14.16 4.90 9.25
N LEU A 43 -13.76 4.80 10.52
CA LEU A 43 -12.56 4.06 10.92
C LEU A 43 -12.68 2.56 10.56
N ASP A 44 -13.84 1.95 10.83
CA ASP A 44 -14.08 0.52 10.54
C ASP A 44 -13.90 0.21 9.05
N GLU A 45 -14.41 1.08 8.17
CA GLU A 45 -14.26 0.93 6.72
C GLU A 45 -12.79 1.04 6.28
N PHE A 46 -12.02 1.87 6.96
CA PHE A 46 -10.58 1.98 6.71
C PHE A 46 -9.85 0.70 7.16
N ILE A 47 -10.17 0.16 8.33
CA ILE A 47 -9.61 -1.09 8.85
C ILE A 47 -9.96 -2.27 7.93
N ASP A 48 -11.20 -2.35 7.46
CA ASP A 48 -11.64 -3.36 6.50
C ASP A 48 -10.82 -3.31 5.21
N LEU A 49 -10.44 -2.12 4.74
CA LEU A 49 -9.60 -1.99 3.55
C LEU A 49 -8.18 -2.49 3.79
N LEU A 50 -7.59 -2.19 4.96
CA LEU A 50 -6.26 -2.66 5.33
C LEU A 50 -6.22 -4.19 5.46
N THR A 51 -7.18 -4.77 6.16
CA THR A 51 -7.26 -6.22 6.39
C THR A 51 -7.53 -6.99 5.10
N ASN A 52 -8.46 -6.52 4.25
CA ASN A 52 -8.77 -7.16 2.98
C ASN A 52 -7.60 -7.13 1.98
N THR A 53 -6.68 -6.18 2.12
CA THR A 53 -5.47 -6.10 1.28
C THR A 53 -4.30 -6.89 1.84
N GLY A 54 -4.42 -7.46 3.04
CA GLY A 54 -3.34 -8.12 3.75
C GLY A 54 -2.24 -7.15 4.15
N THR A 55 -2.59 -5.90 4.50
CA THR A 55 -1.62 -4.90 4.93
C THR A 55 -1.17 -5.17 6.36
N GLU A 56 0.12 -5.43 6.55
CA GLU A 56 0.71 -5.71 7.87
C GLU A 56 1.26 -4.45 8.55
N VAL A 57 1.65 -3.45 7.77
CA VAL A 57 2.29 -2.23 8.27
C VAL A 57 1.65 -1.01 7.62
N VAL A 58 1.25 -0.06 8.46
CA VAL A 58 0.75 1.26 8.03
C VAL A 58 1.77 2.30 8.43
N VAL A 59 2.15 3.15 7.47
CA VAL A 59 3.06 4.28 7.70
C VAL A 59 2.32 5.57 7.39
N ASP A 60 2.24 6.45 8.39
CA ASP A 60 1.69 7.79 8.20
C ASP A 60 2.74 8.73 7.62
N VAL A 61 2.54 9.13 6.36
CA VAL A 61 3.43 10.07 5.64
C VAL A 61 3.01 11.54 5.80
N ARG A 62 1.97 11.82 6.59
CA ARG A 62 1.44 13.17 6.78
C ARG A 62 2.39 14.01 7.63
N ARG A 63 2.69 15.22 7.18
CA ARG A 63 3.48 16.20 7.95
C ARG A 63 2.80 16.62 9.26
N LEU A 64 1.47 16.69 9.25
CA LEU A 64 0.64 17.05 10.40
C LEU A 64 -0.43 15.97 10.57
N PRO A 65 -0.17 14.90 11.35
CA PRO A 65 -1.06 13.76 11.49
C PRO A 65 -2.19 14.00 12.51
N GLY A 66 -2.74 15.22 12.54
CA GLY A 66 -3.82 15.62 13.44
C GLY A 66 -4.91 16.41 12.72
N SER A 67 -6.16 16.20 13.09
CA SER A 67 -7.33 16.83 12.48
C SER A 67 -8.46 17.03 13.51
N ASN A 68 -8.97 18.26 13.61
CA ASN A 68 -10.18 18.54 14.40
C ASN A 68 -11.45 18.01 13.72
N ARG A 69 -11.42 17.84 12.39
CA ARG A 69 -12.58 17.36 11.61
C ARG A 69 -12.68 15.84 11.59
N ASN A 70 -11.54 15.17 11.68
CA ASN A 70 -11.42 13.71 11.58
C ASN A 70 -10.54 13.18 12.73
N PRO A 71 -10.99 13.31 14.00
CA PRO A 71 -10.19 12.96 15.17
C PRO A 71 -9.85 11.47 15.28
N GLN A 72 -10.62 10.59 14.62
CA GLN A 72 -10.33 9.16 14.52
C GLN A 72 -9.05 8.86 13.72
N PHE A 73 -8.61 9.81 12.88
CA PHE A 73 -7.36 9.70 12.13
C PHE A 73 -6.25 10.57 12.73
N ASN A 74 -6.37 11.00 13.99
CA ASN A 74 -5.25 11.57 14.74
C ASN A 74 -4.23 10.47 15.01
N ALA A 75 -2.93 10.81 15.01
CA ALA A 75 -1.84 9.85 15.21
C ALA A 75 -2.07 8.92 16.42
N ASP A 76 -2.29 9.49 17.60
CA ASP A 76 -2.45 8.70 18.84
C ASP A 76 -3.69 7.81 18.81
N THR A 77 -4.80 8.34 18.30
CA THR A 77 -6.07 7.60 18.18
C THR A 77 -5.94 6.44 17.20
N LEU A 78 -5.42 6.73 16.00
CA LEU A 78 -5.26 5.76 14.93
C LEU A 78 -4.27 4.65 15.33
N GLU A 79 -3.18 4.98 16.02
CA GLU A 79 -2.24 3.99 16.55
C GLU A 79 -2.93 3.05 17.54
N ALA A 80 -3.68 3.60 18.50
CA ALA A 80 -4.40 2.79 19.49
C ALA A 80 -5.48 1.90 18.85
N ASP A 81 -6.22 2.43 17.88
CA ASP A 81 -7.27 1.69 17.18
C ASP A 81 -6.68 0.56 16.33
N LEU A 82 -5.59 0.80 15.59
CA LEU A 82 -4.91 -0.22 14.79
C LEU A 82 -4.27 -1.32 15.64
N ALA A 83 -3.73 -0.98 16.81
CA ALA A 83 -3.19 -1.96 17.76
C ALA A 83 -4.28 -2.90 18.32
N GLY A 84 -5.56 -2.51 18.25
CA GLY A 84 -6.69 -3.33 18.67
C GLY A 84 -7.15 -4.37 17.64
N VAL A 85 -6.72 -4.24 16.39
CA VAL A 85 -7.19 -5.07 15.25
C VAL A 85 -6.10 -5.92 14.60
N GLY A 86 -4.83 -5.78 15.02
CA GLY A 86 -3.68 -6.55 14.54
C GLY A 86 -2.65 -6.81 15.63
#